data_AF-A0A380JFG6-F1
#
_entry.id   AF-A0A380JFG6-F1
#
_cell.length_a   1.000
_cell.length_b   1.000
_cell.length_c   1.000
_cell.angle_alpha   90.00
_cell.angle_beta   90.00
_cell.angle_gamma   90.00
#
_symmetry.space_group_name_H-M   'P 1'
#
loop_
_entity.id
_entity.type
_entity.pdbx_description
1 polymer ?
#
loop_
_entity_poly.entity_id
_entity_poly.type
_entity_poly.pdbx_seq_one_letter_code
_entity_poly.pdbx_strand_id
1 'polypeptide(L)'
;MLIGSKEFLQEWRTIKKEQTPRAALEFLLASLAMPEDLSGQLEENQALVAKFSPDLAPHDRFWAELTKQVRLAMKGRDFQEKTSLNRQLHQLRYVISSQQAQYVRQYYRKHGMSDQDALIAYLRANHLRPSLWDHARLHNKRQINAGDFHFPDQQESYNIKVLLQFRTEFIIDSQGNFLNEVDAEKVTANGIINGASFNYGNNNKSHLRLDVYPVSPHDPAFRNQATKGYRSPNRTGRIRLGRFWQERQTADFEKSFYNKKGGYAKEGQALISLVKQRKKVFKRALRDRK
;
A
#
# COMPACT_ATOMS: atom_id res chain seq x y z
N MET A 1 -15.49 8.72 19.78
CA MET A 1 -16.29 8.08 18.71
C MET A 1 -15.34 7.35 17.77
N LEU A 2 -15.60 6.08 17.45
CA LEU A 2 -14.72 5.29 16.57
C LEU A 2 -15.12 5.46 15.11
N ILE A 3 -14.14 5.61 14.21
CA ILE A 3 -14.37 5.73 12.78
C ILE A 3 -15.01 4.45 12.26
N GLY A 4 -16.15 4.58 11.57
CA GLY A 4 -16.93 3.44 11.08
C GLY A 4 -17.91 2.83 12.08
N SER A 5 -18.01 3.35 13.31
CA SER A 5 -19.12 2.99 14.22
C SER A 5 -20.46 3.52 13.70
N LYS A 6 -21.58 3.03 14.26
CA LYS A 6 -22.92 3.48 13.86
C LYS A 6 -23.08 5.00 14.08
N GLU A 7 -22.61 5.50 15.21
CA GLU A 7 -22.65 6.91 15.60
C GLU A 7 -21.81 7.76 14.64
N PHE A 8 -20.58 7.32 14.34
CA PHE A 8 -19.72 8.00 13.36
C PHE A 8 -20.36 8.05 11.98
N LEU A 9 -20.93 6.93 11.51
CA LEU A 9 -21.54 6.85 10.20
C LEU A 9 -22.82 7.68 10.10
N GLN A 10 -23.55 7.89 11.21
CA GLN A 10 -24.68 8.80 11.25
C GLN A 10 -24.21 10.24 11.08
N GLU A 11 -23.24 10.67 11.87
CA GLU A 11 -22.66 12.03 11.81
C GLU A 11 -22.04 12.32 10.44
N TRP A 12 -21.25 11.38 9.92
CA TRP A 12 -20.65 11.44 8.58
C TRP A 12 -21.70 11.63 7.49
N ARG A 13 -22.87 10.99 7.60
CA ARG A 13 -23.96 11.17 6.62
C ARG A 13 -24.57 12.55 6.71
N THR A 14 -24.78 13.08 7.92
CA THR A 14 -25.29 14.44 8.16
C THR A 14 -24.34 15.46 7.54
N ILE A 15 -23.05 15.43 7.88
CA ILE A 15 -22.04 16.37 7.37
C ILE A 15 -21.96 16.32 5.84
N LYS A 16 -21.94 15.12 5.23
CA LYS A 16 -21.93 15.01 3.77
C LYS A 16 -23.18 15.59 3.08
N LYS A 17 -24.33 15.58 3.77
CA LYS A 17 -25.61 16.06 3.21
C LYS A 17 -25.72 17.58 3.36
N GLU A 18 -25.24 18.11 4.46
CA GLU A 18 -25.48 19.50 4.88
C GLU A 18 -24.28 20.41 4.67
N GLN A 19 -23.08 19.85 4.49
CA GLN A 19 -21.84 20.60 4.33
C GLN A 19 -21.06 20.18 3.08
N THR A 20 -19.81 20.65 2.96
CA THR A 20 -18.96 20.39 1.81
C THR A 20 -18.22 19.05 1.92
N PRO A 21 -17.77 18.45 0.79
CA PRO A 21 -16.89 17.29 0.81
C PRO A 21 -15.63 17.49 1.65
N ARG A 22 -15.10 18.72 1.69
CA ARG A 22 -13.94 19.08 2.51
C ARG A 22 -14.25 19.02 4.01
N ALA A 23 -15.41 19.54 4.44
CA ALA A 23 -15.83 19.50 5.84
C ALA A 23 -15.97 18.05 6.35
N ALA A 24 -16.48 17.14 5.52
CA ALA A 24 -16.53 15.72 5.86
C ALA A 24 -15.11 15.15 6.10
N LEU A 25 -14.15 15.49 5.24
CA LEU A 25 -12.76 15.04 5.38
C LEU A 25 -12.09 15.62 6.64
N GLU A 26 -12.31 16.91 6.94
CA GLU A 26 -11.83 17.56 8.16
C GLU A 26 -12.40 16.89 9.41
N PHE A 27 -13.69 16.56 9.42
CA PHE A 27 -14.33 15.80 10.49
C PHE A 27 -13.70 14.41 10.69
N LEU A 28 -13.39 13.68 9.61
CA LEU A 28 -12.72 12.38 9.72
C LEU A 28 -11.33 12.51 10.33
N LEU A 29 -10.53 13.47 9.88
CA LEU A 29 -9.19 13.69 10.42
C LEU A 29 -9.21 14.13 11.89
N ALA A 30 -10.17 15.00 12.26
CA ALA A 30 -10.39 15.40 13.64
C ALA A 30 -10.82 14.21 14.52
N SER A 31 -11.71 13.35 14.01
CA SER A 31 -12.14 12.13 14.71
C SER A 31 -11.01 11.13 14.94
N LEU A 32 -10.06 11.05 13.99
CA LEU A 32 -8.84 10.26 14.13
C LEU A 32 -7.82 10.90 15.08
N ALA A 33 -7.96 12.21 15.36
CA ALA A 33 -6.89 13.05 15.90
C ALA A 33 -5.59 12.89 15.07
N MET A 34 -5.71 12.94 13.74
CA MET A 34 -4.59 12.72 12.83
C MET A 34 -3.47 13.73 13.13
N PRO A 35 -2.21 13.29 13.39
CA PRO A 35 -1.10 14.21 13.58
C PRO A 35 -0.80 14.99 12.30
N GLU A 36 -0.07 16.09 12.39
CA GLU A 36 0.35 16.84 11.19
C GLU A 36 1.27 15.99 10.29
N ASP A 37 2.16 15.20 10.90
CA ASP A 37 3.06 14.26 10.23
C ASP A 37 3.12 12.98 11.06
N LEU A 38 3.02 11.82 10.41
CA LEU A 38 3.17 10.52 11.07
C LEU A 38 4.63 10.34 11.52
N SER A 39 4.82 9.82 12.73
CA SER A 39 6.13 9.52 13.31
C SER A 39 6.69 8.16 12.86
N GLY A 40 5.81 7.23 12.51
CA GLY A 40 6.15 5.83 12.22
C GLY A 40 6.43 4.97 13.47
N GLN A 41 6.30 5.52 14.67
CA GLN A 41 6.47 4.80 15.92
C GLN A 41 5.32 3.82 16.15
N LEU A 42 5.63 2.66 16.72
CA LEU A 42 4.66 1.58 16.90
C LEU A 42 3.48 2.02 17.79
N GLU A 43 3.75 2.77 18.85
CA GLU A 43 2.76 3.25 19.80
C GLU A 43 1.77 4.23 19.13
N GLU A 44 2.26 5.13 18.28
CA GLU A 44 1.40 6.04 17.50
C GLU A 44 0.57 5.25 16.47
N ASN A 45 1.19 4.30 15.77
CA ASN A 45 0.49 3.45 14.79
C ASN A 45 -0.67 2.69 15.45
N GLN A 46 -0.42 2.10 16.61
CA GLN A 46 -1.42 1.38 17.41
C GLN A 46 -2.53 2.31 17.87
N ALA A 47 -2.19 3.49 18.41
CA ALA A 47 -3.17 4.47 18.88
C ALA A 47 -4.08 4.95 17.74
N LEU A 48 -3.53 5.20 16.55
CA LEU A 48 -4.30 5.59 15.37
C LEU A 48 -5.21 4.48 14.86
N VAL A 49 -4.71 3.24 14.74
CA VAL A 49 -5.52 2.08 14.32
C VAL A 49 -6.65 1.80 15.32
N ALA A 50 -6.41 1.99 16.62
CA ALA A 50 -7.43 1.82 17.66
C ALA A 50 -8.59 2.84 17.59
N LYS A 51 -8.49 3.91 16.79
CA LYS A 51 -9.60 4.85 16.55
C LYS A 51 -10.62 4.36 15.54
N PHE A 52 -10.37 3.24 14.87
CA PHE A 52 -11.33 2.64 13.95
C PHE A 52 -12.18 1.60 14.67
N SER A 53 -13.44 1.50 14.25
CA SER A 53 -14.34 0.46 14.72
C SER A 53 -13.77 -0.91 14.33
N PRO A 54 -13.77 -1.91 15.23
CA PRO A 54 -13.31 -3.25 14.90
C PRO A 54 -14.20 -3.89 13.81
N ASP A 55 -15.46 -3.46 13.68
CA ASP A 55 -16.39 -3.94 12.65
C ASP A 55 -16.18 -3.28 11.26
N LEU A 56 -15.28 -2.29 11.14
CA LEU A 56 -15.03 -1.62 9.86
C LEU A 56 -14.14 -2.47 8.95
N ALA A 57 -14.78 -3.37 8.21
CA ALA A 57 -14.09 -4.30 7.31
C ALA A 57 -13.41 -3.60 6.11
N PRO A 58 -12.31 -4.16 5.56
CA PRO A 58 -11.63 -3.59 4.38
C PRO A 58 -12.48 -3.51 3.10
N HIS A 59 -13.59 -4.25 3.03
CA HIS A 59 -14.54 -4.23 1.91
C HIS A 59 -15.80 -3.41 2.18
N ASP A 60 -15.87 -2.71 3.32
CA ASP A 60 -17.04 -1.89 3.68
C ASP A 60 -17.28 -0.75 2.68
N ARG A 61 -18.55 -0.39 2.47
CA ARG A 61 -18.97 0.70 1.57
C ARG A 61 -18.45 2.07 1.99
N PHE A 62 -18.17 2.30 3.28
CA PHE A 62 -17.62 3.53 3.81
C PHE A 62 -16.36 3.95 3.05
N TRP A 63 -15.49 3.00 2.71
CA TRP A 63 -14.28 3.27 1.93
C TRP A 63 -14.59 3.84 0.55
N ALA A 64 -15.63 3.34 -0.13
CA ALA A 64 -16.07 3.90 -1.41
C ALA A 64 -16.58 5.34 -1.25
N GLU A 65 -17.29 5.63 -0.16
CA GLU A 65 -17.76 6.98 0.16
C GLU A 65 -16.61 7.94 0.49
N LEU A 66 -15.65 7.52 1.30
CA LEU A 66 -14.45 8.30 1.62
C LEU A 66 -13.71 8.72 0.35
N THR A 67 -13.39 7.75 -0.52
CA THR A 67 -12.71 8.08 -1.78
C THR A 67 -13.53 9.02 -2.67
N LYS A 68 -14.87 8.94 -2.62
CA LYS A 68 -15.74 9.88 -3.34
C LYS A 68 -15.59 11.29 -2.79
N GLN A 69 -15.58 11.47 -1.46
CA GLN A 69 -15.37 12.79 -0.86
C GLN A 69 -14.00 13.37 -1.21
N VAL A 70 -12.93 12.58 -1.15
CA VAL A 70 -11.59 13.03 -1.58
C VAL A 70 -11.59 13.47 -3.05
N ARG A 71 -12.19 12.69 -3.96
CA ARG A 71 -12.26 13.06 -5.39
C ARG A 71 -13.06 14.34 -5.63
N LEU A 72 -14.09 14.61 -4.83
CA LEU A 72 -14.91 15.82 -4.93
C LEU A 72 -14.19 17.05 -4.36
N ALA A 73 -13.51 16.89 -3.22
CA ALA A 73 -12.79 17.96 -2.54
C ALA A 73 -11.50 18.36 -3.28
N MET A 74 -10.78 17.39 -3.84
CA MET A 74 -9.48 17.61 -4.47
C MET A 74 -9.61 17.61 -5.99
N LYS A 75 -9.66 18.79 -6.60
CA LYS A 75 -9.68 19.00 -8.06
C LYS A 75 -8.26 19.27 -8.56
N GLY A 76 -8.07 19.37 -9.88
CA GLY A 76 -6.81 19.78 -10.51
C GLY A 76 -5.52 19.27 -9.84
N ARG A 77 -4.73 20.22 -9.33
CA ARG A 77 -3.48 20.00 -8.60
C ARG A 77 -3.61 20.27 -7.10
N ASP A 78 -4.83 20.47 -6.60
CA ASP A 78 -5.13 20.92 -5.23
C ASP A 78 -4.44 20.02 -4.20
N PHE A 79 -4.41 18.71 -4.45
CA PHE A 79 -3.83 17.74 -3.51
C PHE A 79 -2.29 17.70 -3.48
N GLN A 80 -1.63 18.54 -4.30
CA GLN A 80 -0.19 18.73 -4.29
C GLN A 80 0.21 20.00 -3.53
N GLU A 81 -0.76 20.86 -3.19
CA GLU A 81 -0.52 22.05 -2.40
C GLU A 81 -0.09 21.66 -0.98
N LYS A 82 0.97 22.30 -0.48
CA LYS A 82 1.59 22.00 0.81
C LYS A 82 0.78 22.53 2.00
N THR A 83 -0.43 22.03 2.16
CA THR A 83 -1.31 22.33 3.31
C THR A 83 -1.25 21.20 4.34
N SER A 84 -1.57 21.51 5.60
CA SER A 84 -1.69 20.48 6.65
C SER A 84 -2.76 19.44 6.31
N LEU A 85 -3.93 19.89 5.87
CA LEU A 85 -5.03 19.02 5.44
C LEU A 85 -4.60 18.00 4.37
N ASN A 86 -3.91 18.46 3.32
CA ASN A 86 -3.47 17.58 2.24
C ASN A 86 -2.43 16.56 2.72
N ARG A 87 -1.52 17.00 3.60
CA ARG A 87 -0.52 16.12 4.20
C ARG A 87 -1.18 15.01 5.02
N GLN A 88 -2.09 15.39 5.91
CA GLN A 88 -2.86 14.48 6.73
C GLN A 88 -3.70 13.51 5.90
N LEU A 89 -4.40 14.00 4.86
CA LEU A 89 -5.20 13.15 3.97
C LEU A 89 -4.35 12.17 3.16
N HIS A 90 -3.18 12.57 2.68
CA HIS A 90 -2.27 11.66 2.00
C HIS A 90 -1.76 10.58 2.98
N GLN A 91 -1.32 10.99 4.16
CA GLN A 91 -0.77 10.08 5.16
C GLN A 91 -1.82 9.16 5.79
N LEU A 92 -3.08 9.58 5.86
CA LEU A 92 -4.22 8.76 6.27
C LEU A 92 -4.31 7.46 5.46
N ARG A 93 -3.85 7.45 4.20
CA ARG A 93 -3.83 6.24 3.35
C ARG A 93 -2.99 5.12 3.95
N TYR A 94 -1.91 5.46 4.65
CA TYR A 94 -1.04 4.50 5.33
C TYR A 94 -1.73 3.95 6.59
N VAL A 95 -2.39 4.81 7.37
CA VAL A 95 -3.16 4.42 8.56
C VAL A 95 -4.32 3.49 8.18
N ILE A 96 -5.08 3.83 7.13
CA ILE A 96 -6.16 2.97 6.62
C ILE A 96 -5.62 1.60 6.22
N SER A 97 -4.47 1.54 5.54
CA SER A 97 -3.89 0.27 5.11
C SER A 97 -3.46 -0.59 6.31
N SER A 98 -2.90 0.05 7.34
CA SER A 98 -2.56 -0.61 8.60
C SER A 98 -3.81 -1.13 9.34
N GLN A 99 -4.87 -0.32 9.42
CA GLN A 99 -6.15 -0.74 9.98
C GLN A 99 -6.74 -1.94 9.22
N GLN A 100 -6.66 -1.95 7.89
CA GLN A 100 -7.18 -3.05 7.07
C GLN A 100 -6.38 -4.34 7.27
N ALA A 101 -5.05 -4.24 7.38
CA ALA A 101 -4.20 -5.36 7.76
C ALA A 101 -4.56 -5.87 9.17
N GLN A 102 -4.76 -4.98 10.13
CA GLN A 102 -5.11 -5.35 11.50
C GLN A 102 -6.48 -5.99 11.61
N TYR A 103 -7.48 -5.52 10.86
CA TYR A 103 -8.79 -6.18 10.76
C TYR A 103 -8.62 -7.63 10.29
N VAL A 104 -7.85 -7.86 9.22
CA VAL A 104 -7.62 -9.23 8.72
C VAL A 104 -6.93 -10.09 9.77
N ARG A 105 -5.93 -9.56 10.46
CA ARG A 105 -5.23 -10.27 11.54
C ARG A 105 -6.18 -10.63 12.68
N GLN A 106 -6.94 -9.67 13.19
CA GLN A 106 -7.83 -9.85 14.33
C GLN A 106 -8.94 -10.88 14.08
N TYR A 107 -9.53 -10.87 12.89
CA TYR A 107 -10.71 -11.70 12.60
C TYR A 107 -10.41 -13.02 11.89
N TYR A 108 -9.26 -13.14 11.21
CA TYR A 108 -8.98 -14.28 10.33
C TYR A 108 -7.65 -14.98 10.62
N ARG A 109 -6.73 -14.39 11.38
CA ARG A 109 -5.46 -15.04 11.74
C ARG A 109 -5.65 -15.93 12.97
N LYS A 110 -5.51 -17.24 12.78
CA LYS A 110 -5.48 -18.23 13.87
C LYS A 110 -4.03 -18.51 14.29
N HIS A 111 -3.85 -19.18 15.42
CA HIS A 111 -2.53 -19.61 15.88
C HIS A 111 -1.78 -20.39 14.78
N GLY A 112 -0.52 -20.01 14.52
CA GLY A 112 0.32 -20.59 13.48
C GLY A 112 0.05 -20.12 12.04
N MET A 113 -0.95 -19.24 11.81
CA MET A 113 -1.20 -18.67 10.48
C MET A 113 -0.30 -17.45 10.21
N SER A 114 0.19 -17.36 8.97
CA SER A 114 0.78 -16.12 8.45
C SER A 114 -0.29 -15.06 8.15
N ASP A 115 0.11 -13.80 7.94
CA ASP A 115 -0.80 -12.76 7.47
C ASP A 115 -1.37 -13.11 6.08
N GLN A 116 -0.60 -13.79 5.22
CA GLN A 116 -1.07 -14.29 3.94
C GLN A 116 -2.19 -15.32 4.11
N ASP A 117 -2.08 -16.25 5.06
CA ASP A 117 -3.11 -17.24 5.33
C ASP A 117 -4.39 -16.57 5.86
N ALA A 118 -4.24 -15.61 6.77
CA ALA A 118 -5.34 -14.77 7.26
C ALA A 118 -6.02 -14.00 6.12
N LEU A 119 -5.24 -13.41 5.20
CA LEU A 119 -5.81 -12.72 4.04
C LEU A 119 -6.57 -13.67 3.13
N ILE A 120 -6.04 -14.86 2.87
CA ILE A 120 -6.71 -15.87 2.05
C ILE A 120 -8.03 -16.28 2.70
N ALA A 121 -8.06 -16.52 4.02
CA ALA A 121 -9.27 -16.82 4.77
C ALA A 121 -10.29 -15.68 4.68
N TYR A 122 -9.86 -14.44 4.88
CA TYR A 122 -10.70 -13.24 4.72
C TYR A 122 -11.31 -13.13 3.32
N LEU A 123 -10.50 -13.26 2.27
CA LEU A 123 -10.95 -13.17 0.88
C LEU A 123 -12.00 -14.24 0.56
N ARG A 124 -11.82 -15.45 1.09
CA ARG A 124 -12.76 -16.57 0.89
C ARG A 124 -14.08 -16.36 1.59
N ALA A 125 -14.03 -16.08 2.89
CA ALA A 125 -15.21 -15.89 3.72
C ALA A 125 -16.13 -14.80 3.18
N ASN A 126 -15.56 -13.79 2.52
CA ASN A 126 -16.29 -12.65 1.98
C ASN A 126 -16.47 -12.71 0.45
N HIS A 127 -16.15 -13.85 -0.19
CA HIS A 127 -16.26 -14.05 -1.64
C HIS A 127 -15.58 -12.97 -2.50
N LEU A 128 -14.47 -12.41 -2.00
CA LEU A 128 -13.77 -11.31 -2.65
C LEU A 128 -12.78 -11.82 -3.69
N ARG A 129 -12.79 -11.18 -4.86
CA ARG A 129 -11.88 -11.50 -5.98
C ARG A 129 -10.84 -10.40 -6.16
N PRO A 130 -9.60 -10.57 -5.66
CA PRO A 130 -8.58 -9.57 -5.81
C PRO A 130 -7.99 -9.53 -7.21
N SER A 131 -7.57 -8.34 -7.62
CA SER A 131 -6.68 -8.16 -8.75
C SER A 131 -5.24 -8.44 -8.34
N LEU A 132 -4.61 -9.30 -9.13
CA LEU A 132 -3.20 -9.64 -9.07
C LEU A 132 -2.55 -9.32 -10.43
N TRP A 133 -2.94 -8.25 -11.11
CA TRP A 133 -2.37 -7.90 -12.41
C TRP A 133 -1.10 -7.05 -12.27
N ASP A 134 -1.05 -6.11 -11.32
CA ASP A 134 0.15 -5.33 -11.05
C ASP A 134 1.29 -6.22 -10.54
N HIS A 135 2.46 -6.12 -11.15
CA HIS A 135 3.62 -6.91 -10.80
C HIS A 135 4.34 -6.41 -9.53
N ALA A 136 3.71 -5.53 -8.75
CA ALA A 136 4.24 -5.03 -7.48
C ALA A 136 5.67 -4.46 -7.60
N ARG A 137 6.06 -4.00 -8.79
CA ARG A 137 7.42 -3.55 -9.10
C ARG A 137 7.89 -2.46 -8.13
N LEU A 138 6.99 -1.55 -7.79
CA LEU A 138 7.27 -0.42 -6.88
C LEU A 138 7.38 -0.82 -5.40
N HIS A 139 6.99 -2.05 -5.06
CA HIS A 139 7.08 -2.62 -3.71
C HIS A 139 8.23 -3.61 -3.59
N ASN A 140 9.20 -3.60 -4.51
CA ASN A 140 10.38 -4.47 -4.46
C ASN A 140 11.65 -3.61 -4.50
N LYS A 141 11.70 -2.57 -3.67
CA LYS A 141 12.84 -1.67 -3.62
C LYS A 141 14.04 -2.32 -2.96
N ARG A 142 15.25 -2.03 -3.45
CA ARG A 142 16.53 -2.44 -2.87
C ARG A 142 17.39 -1.20 -2.62
N GLN A 143 18.20 -1.25 -1.56
CA GLN A 143 19.24 -0.25 -1.34
C GLN A 143 20.35 -0.51 -2.34
N ILE A 144 20.85 0.53 -2.99
CA ILE A 144 21.95 0.43 -3.94
C ILE A 144 23.19 1.09 -3.32
N ASN A 145 24.18 0.29 -2.95
CA ASN A 145 25.43 0.74 -2.34
C ASN A 145 26.60 0.21 -3.19
N ALA A 146 27.42 1.11 -3.76
CA ALA A 146 28.59 0.73 -4.57
C ALA A 146 28.36 -0.31 -5.69
N GLY A 147 27.11 -0.43 -6.19
CA GLY A 147 26.73 -1.42 -7.21
C GLY A 147 26.05 -2.67 -6.65
N ASP A 148 26.09 -2.88 -5.34
CA ASP A 148 25.38 -3.97 -4.64
C ASP A 148 23.94 -3.60 -4.32
N PHE A 149 23.08 -4.62 -4.29
CA PHE A 149 21.64 -4.48 -4.14
C PHE A 149 21.18 -5.21 -2.88
N HIS A 150 20.92 -4.46 -1.82
CA HIS A 150 20.53 -5.03 -0.53
C HIS A 150 19.02 -4.97 -0.34
N PHE A 151 18.46 -6.05 0.20
CA PHE A 151 17.07 -6.05 0.63
C PHE A 151 16.90 -5.20 1.89
N PRO A 152 15.74 -4.53 2.05
CA PRO A 152 15.34 -4.03 3.36
C PRO A 152 15.42 -5.14 4.41
N ASP A 153 15.79 -4.78 5.65
CA ASP A 153 15.99 -5.73 6.76
C ASP A 153 17.03 -6.83 6.48
N GLN A 154 17.83 -6.70 5.42
CA GLN A 154 18.73 -7.75 4.91
C GLN A 154 18.04 -9.10 4.65
N GLN A 155 16.72 -9.08 4.47
CA GLN A 155 15.91 -10.28 4.27
C GLN A 155 15.44 -10.38 2.83
N GLU A 156 15.83 -11.47 2.16
CA GLU A 156 15.41 -11.73 0.78
C GLU A 156 13.88 -11.81 0.67
N SER A 157 13.30 -10.94 -0.18
CA SER A 157 11.87 -10.97 -0.45
C SER A 157 11.46 -10.47 -1.85
N TYR A 158 10.47 -11.15 -2.42
CA TYR A 158 9.79 -10.86 -3.67
C TYR A 158 8.32 -10.53 -3.41
N ASN A 159 8.08 -9.28 -3.07
CA ASN A 159 6.79 -8.81 -2.57
C ASN A 159 5.71 -8.87 -3.68
N ILE A 160 4.49 -9.24 -3.30
CA ILE A 160 3.32 -9.26 -4.19
C ILE A 160 2.29 -8.23 -3.75
N LYS A 161 1.49 -7.74 -4.70
CA LYS A 161 0.38 -6.81 -4.46
C LYS A 161 -0.95 -7.51 -4.70
N VAL A 162 -1.83 -7.41 -3.72
CA VAL A 162 -3.21 -7.90 -3.73
C VAL A 162 -4.14 -6.69 -3.66
N LEU A 163 -4.86 -6.40 -4.74
CA LEU A 163 -5.68 -5.19 -4.85
C LEU A 163 -7.18 -5.53 -4.87
N LEU A 164 -7.95 -4.93 -3.98
CA LEU A 164 -9.40 -5.05 -3.89
C LEU A 164 -10.09 -3.76 -4.31
N GLN A 165 -11.04 -3.87 -5.23
CA GLN A 165 -11.93 -2.78 -5.64
C GLN A 165 -11.22 -1.47 -6.02
N PHE A 166 -9.99 -1.57 -6.55
CA PHE A 166 -9.11 -0.44 -6.91
C PHE A 166 -8.69 0.45 -5.73
N ARG A 167 -9.03 0.10 -4.48
CA ARG A 167 -8.83 0.95 -3.30
C ARG A 167 -7.94 0.30 -2.25
N THR A 168 -8.36 -0.86 -1.76
CA THR A 168 -7.70 -1.56 -0.66
C THR A 168 -6.55 -2.38 -1.22
N GLU A 169 -5.35 -2.11 -0.73
CA GLU A 169 -4.12 -2.74 -1.17
C GLU A 169 -3.51 -3.51 -0.01
N PHE A 170 -3.11 -4.76 -0.26
CA PHE A 170 -2.22 -5.50 0.64
C PHE A 170 -0.93 -5.82 -0.11
N ILE A 171 0.19 -5.53 0.54
CA ILE A 171 1.51 -5.97 0.10
C ILE A 171 1.95 -7.10 1.01
N ILE A 172 2.37 -8.21 0.42
CA ILE A 172 2.77 -9.42 1.14
C ILE A 172 4.21 -9.75 0.77
N ASP A 173 5.05 -9.97 1.77
CA ASP A 173 6.43 -10.39 1.60
C ASP A 173 6.57 -11.90 1.29
N SER A 174 7.81 -12.37 1.23
CA SER A 174 8.09 -13.78 0.92
C SER A 174 7.83 -14.73 2.08
N GLN A 175 7.81 -14.20 3.30
CA GLN A 175 7.51 -14.90 4.54
C GLN A 175 6.01 -14.93 4.83
N GLY A 176 5.21 -14.18 4.06
CA GLY A 176 3.75 -14.14 4.21
C GLY A 176 3.27 -13.08 5.19
N ASN A 177 4.09 -12.07 5.52
CA ASN A 177 3.69 -10.95 6.36
C ASN A 177 3.09 -9.82 5.52
N PHE A 178 2.18 -9.05 6.12
CA PHE A 178 1.81 -7.74 5.57
C PHE A 178 2.97 -6.76 5.68
N LEU A 179 3.08 -5.89 4.68
CA LEU A 179 3.98 -4.74 4.68
C LEU A 179 3.14 -3.47 4.70
N ASN A 180 3.28 -2.68 5.76
CA ASN A 180 2.63 -1.38 5.92
C ASN A 180 3.64 -0.35 6.40
N GLU A 181 3.51 0.89 5.92
CA GLU A 181 4.37 2.00 6.33
C GLU A 181 4.25 2.34 7.81
N VAL A 182 3.07 2.11 8.38
CA VAL A 182 2.69 2.37 9.78
C VAL A 182 1.99 1.16 10.39
N ASP A 183 2.60 -0.03 10.26
CA ASP A 183 2.07 -1.28 10.81
C ASP A 183 1.86 -1.17 12.34
N ALA A 184 0.73 -1.69 12.82
CA ALA A 184 0.32 -1.64 14.23
C ALA A 184 0.78 -2.85 15.08
N GLU A 185 1.39 -3.87 14.49
CA GLU A 185 1.99 -4.99 15.22
C GLU A 185 3.52 -4.96 15.21
N LYS A 186 4.14 -4.58 14.08
CA LYS A 186 5.60 -4.56 13.95
C LYS A 186 6.12 -3.53 12.95
N VAL A 187 7.09 -2.72 13.36
CA VAL A 187 7.78 -1.78 12.47
C VAL A 187 9.01 -2.46 11.86
N THR A 188 9.11 -2.48 10.53
CA THR A 188 10.22 -3.09 9.78
C THR A 188 10.66 -2.16 8.64
N ALA A 189 11.92 -2.23 8.19
CA ALA A 189 12.36 -1.41 7.07
C ALA A 189 11.60 -1.79 5.78
N ASN A 190 11.35 -3.08 5.55
CA ASN A 190 10.59 -3.55 4.39
C ASN A 190 9.15 -3.00 4.41
N GLY A 191 8.51 -2.96 5.57
CA GLY A 191 7.19 -2.33 5.76
C GLY A 191 7.20 -0.85 5.38
N ILE A 192 8.15 -0.08 5.93
CA ILE A 192 8.27 1.36 5.66
C ILE A 192 8.57 1.66 4.17
N ILE A 193 9.43 0.86 3.55
CA ILE A 193 9.96 1.13 2.21
C ILE A 193 9.03 0.61 1.10
N ASN A 194 8.40 -0.54 1.33
CA ASN A 194 7.62 -1.27 0.33
C ASN A 194 6.14 -1.41 0.69
N GLY A 195 5.68 -0.77 1.75
CA GLY A 195 4.34 -0.91 2.31
C GLY A 195 3.18 -0.61 1.38
N ALA A 196 2.00 -1.03 1.84
CA ALA A 196 0.73 -0.84 1.18
C ALA A 196 0.11 0.54 1.49
N SER A 197 -0.50 1.14 0.48
CA SER A 197 -1.22 2.40 0.63
C SER A 197 -2.60 2.34 -0.02
N PHE A 198 -3.61 2.79 0.72
CA PHE A 198 -5.00 2.83 0.28
C PHE A 198 -5.17 3.83 -0.87
N ASN A 199 -5.94 3.52 -1.90
CA ASN A 199 -6.11 4.41 -3.06
C ASN A 199 -7.41 5.20 -2.98
N TYR A 200 -7.33 6.52 -3.20
CA TYR A 200 -8.47 7.41 -3.43
C TYR A 200 -8.91 7.43 -4.89
N GLY A 201 -7.99 7.15 -5.83
CA GLY A 201 -8.30 7.01 -7.24
C GLY A 201 -9.25 5.84 -7.52
N ASN A 202 -10.02 5.93 -8.60
CA ASN A 202 -10.87 4.84 -9.09
C ASN A 202 -10.61 4.50 -10.57
N ASN A 203 -9.64 5.17 -11.19
CA ASN A 203 -9.13 4.92 -12.52
C ASN A 203 -7.68 5.42 -12.60
N ASN A 204 -6.98 5.12 -13.69
CA ASN A 204 -5.56 5.47 -13.84
C ASN A 204 -5.29 6.99 -13.70
N LYS A 205 -6.14 7.85 -14.25
CA LYS A 205 -5.96 9.32 -14.19
C LYS A 205 -6.10 9.84 -12.77
N SER A 206 -7.16 9.43 -12.06
CA SER A 206 -7.38 9.82 -10.67
C SER A 206 -6.37 9.19 -9.71
N HIS A 207 -5.90 7.97 -9.99
CA HIS A 207 -4.85 7.32 -9.22
C HIS A 207 -3.54 8.10 -9.27
N LEU A 208 -3.09 8.49 -10.46
CA LEU A 208 -1.90 9.34 -10.59
C LEU A 208 -2.04 10.62 -9.76
N ARG A 209 -3.18 11.29 -9.91
CA ARG A 209 -3.45 12.58 -9.29
C ARG A 209 -3.59 12.53 -7.76
N LEU A 210 -4.23 11.49 -7.22
CA LEU A 210 -4.59 11.44 -5.81
C LEU A 210 -3.73 10.51 -4.97
N ASP A 211 -3.03 9.57 -5.61
CA ASP A 211 -2.31 8.52 -4.90
C ASP A 211 -0.80 8.55 -5.18
N VAL A 212 -0.38 9.07 -6.34
CA VAL A 212 1.04 9.06 -6.77
C VAL A 212 1.68 10.44 -6.66
N TYR A 213 1.07 11.48 -7.24
CA TYR A 213 1.65 12.83 -7.21
C TYR A 213 1.75 13.44 -5.80
N PRO A 214 0.81 13.19 -4.87
CA PRO A 214 0.90 13.68 -3.49
C PRO A 214 2.07 13.07 -2.69
N VAL A 215 2.66 11.95 -3.12
CA VAL A 215 3.78 11.30 -2.44
C VAL A 215 4.94 12.27 -2.22
N SER A 216 5.36 13.00 -3.25
CA SER A 216 6.52 13.90 -3.15
C SER A 216 6.34 15.06 -2.15
N PRO A 217 5.20 15.79 -2.14
CA PRO A 217 5.00 16.88 -1.18
C PRO A 217 4.52 16.45 0.21
N HIS A 218 3.96 15.24 0.38
CA HIS A 218 3.21 14.88 1.58
C HIS A 218 3.65 13.61 2.30
N ASP A 219 4.63 12.87 1.79
CA ASP A 219 5.15 11.71 2.52
C ASP A 219 5.75 12.11 3.88
N PRO A 220 5.57 11.28 4.91
CA PRO A 220 6.03 11.59 6.25
C PRO A 220 7.55 11.58 6.32
N ALA A 221 8.11 12.39 7.21
CA ALA A 221 9.56 12.59 7.33
C ALA A 221 10.31 11.28 7.59
N PHE A 222 9.79 10.41 8.47
CA PHE A 222 10.43 9.12 8.78
C PHE A 222 10.57 8.22 7.54
N ARG A 223 9.54 8.19 6.68
CA ARG A 223 9.55 7.38 5.46
C ARG A 223 10.50 7.97 4.42
N ASN A 224 10.51 9.29 4.26
CA ASN A 224 11.47 9.98 3.40
C ASN A 224 12.91 9.66 3.82
N GLN A 225 13.19 9.60 5.13
CA GLN A 225 14.49 9.19 5.65
C GLN A 225 14.79 7.71 5.35
N ALA A 226 13.86 6.80 5.67
CA ALA A 226 14.06 5.36 5.50
C ALA A 226 14.22 4.92 4.04
N THR A 227 13.62 5.65 3.09
CA THR A 227 13.69 5.33 1.65
C THR A 227 14.90 5.92 0.94
N LYS A 228 15.75 6.70 1.62
CA LYS A 228 17.02 7.20 1.05
C LYS A 228 17.89 6.02 0.59
N GLY A 229 18.48 6.14 -0.59
CA GLY A 229 19.30 5.08 -1.20
C GLY A 229 18.52 3.88 -1.76
N TYR A 230 17.24 3.70 -1.42
CA TYR A 230 16.40 2.65 -2.00
C TYR A 230 15.90 3.06 -3.38
N ARG A 231 15.90 2.11 -4.32
CA ARG A 231 15.38 2.30 -5.67
C ARG A 231 14.38 1.21 -5.99
N SER A 232 13.37 1.55 -6.78
CA SER A 232 12.52 0.55 -7.42
C SER A 232 13.18 0.03 -8.70
N PRO A 233 13.00 -1.26 -9.04
CA PRO A 233 13.45 -1.79 -10.32
C PRO A 233 12.78 -1.03 -11.46
N ASN A 234 13.52 -0.61 -12.48
CA ASN A 234 12.97 0.15 -13.61
C ASN A 234 12.30 -0.76 -14.66
N ARG A 235 11.80 -0.18 -15.75
CA ARG A 235 11.11 -0.89 -16.84
C ARG A 235 11.98 -1.10 -18.08
N THR A 236 13.27 -0.80 -18.02
CA THR A 236 14.21 -0.95 -19.16
C THR A 236 14.23 -2.40 -19.64
N GLY A 237 14.29 -2.64 -20.94
CA GLY A 237 14.22 -3.98 -21.53
C GLY A 237 12.79 -4.55 -21.65
N ARG A 238 11.75 -3.73 -21.40
CA ARG A 238 10.35 -4.10 -21.70
C ARG A 238 10.02 -4.03 -23.21
N ILE A 239 10.84 -3.33 -24.00
CA ILE A 239 10.53 -2.97 -25.40
C ILE A 239 10.70 -4.17 -26.36
N ARG A 240 9.78 -4.29 -27.32
CA ARG A 240 9.81 -5.26 -28.43
C ARG A 240 10.97 -4.97 -29.39
N LEU A 241 11.85 -5.95 -29.56
CA LEU A 241 12.78 -6.29 -30.67
C LEU A 241 13.73 -5.20 -31.24
N GLY A 242 13.32 -3.94 -31.46
CA GLY A 242 14.13 -2.95 -32.20
C GLY A 242 15.27 -2.27 -31.40
N ARG A 243 15.06 -1.97 -30.12
CA ARG A 243 16.07 -1.35 -29.22
C ARG A 243 16.57 -2.28 -28.11
N PHE A 244 16.13 -3.53 -28.17
CA PHE A 244 16.34 -4.51 -27.11
C PHE A 244 17.82 -4.77 -26.83
N TRP A 245 18.66 -4.85 -27.86
CA TRP A 245 20.09 -5.14 -27.70
C TRP A 245 20.91 -3.93 -27.21
N GLN A 246 20.47 -2.71 -27.53
CA GLN A 246 21.13 -1.46 -27.09
C GLN A 246 20.85 -1.17 -25.61
N GLU A 247 19.61 -1.33 -25.15
CA GLU A 247 19.26 -1.08 -23.75
C GLU A 247 20.00 -2.01 -22.77
N ARG A 248 20.30 -3.25 -23.16
CA ARG A 248 20.96 -4.25 -22.29
C ARG A 248 22.41 -3.95 -21.98
N GLN A 249 23.02 -3.01 -22.69
CA GLN A 249 24.40 -2.58 -22.46
C GLN A 249 24.48 -1.39 -21.49
N THR A 250 23.33 -0.91 -20.99
CA THR A 250 23.26 0.27 -20.12
C THR A 250 23.28 -0.10 -18.63
N ALA A 251 23.87 0.77 -17.80
CA ALA A 251 23.78 0.68 -16.34
C ALA A 251 22.32 0.70 -15.82
N ASP A 252 21.38 1.19 -16.62
CA ASP A 252 19.96 1.14 -16.31
C ASP A 252 19.38 -0.27 -16.43
N PHE A 253 19.88 -1.11 -17.35
CA PHE A 253 19.39 -2.48 -17.48
C PHE A 253 19.78 -3.36 -16.29
N GLU A 254 20.87 -3.07 -15.59
CA GLU A 254 21.23 -3.72 -14.33
C GLU A 254 20.15 -3.51 -13.25
N LYS A 255 19.44 -2.38 -13.30
CA LYS A 255 18.33 -2.06 -12.38
C LYS A 255 16.97 -2.52 -12.90
N SER A 256 16.91 -3.31 -13.98
CA SER A 256 15.67 -3.68 -14.64
C SER A 256 14.89 -4.78 -13.92
N PHE A 257 13.56 -4.61 -13.91
CA PHE A 257 12.61 -5.65 -13.49
C PHE A 257 12.63 -6.93 -14.36
N TYR A 258 13.20 -6.84 -15.57
CA TYR A 258 13.23 -7.89 -16.59
C TYR A 258 14.62 -8.50 -16.80
N ASN A 259 15.67 -7.93 -16.17
CA ASN A 259 17.03 -8.45 -16.33
C ASN A 259 17.25 -9.68 -15.44
N LYS A 260 17.63 -10.80 -16.05
CA LYS A 260 17.92 -12.07 -15.36
C LYS A 260 19.31 -12.15 -14.75
N LYS A 261 20.18 -11.17 -15.05
CA LYS A 261 21.54 -11.02 -14.50
C LYS A 261 21.72 -9.73 -13.72
N GLY A 262 20.68 -8.89 -13.64
CA GLY A 262 20.77 -7.58 -13.00
C GLY A 262 20.66 -7.66 -11.49
N GLY A 263 20.88 -6.53 -10.82
CA GLY A 263 20.89 -6.41 -9.37
C GLY A 263 19.56 -6.73 -8.66
N TYR A 264 18.45 -6.89 -9.40
CA TYR A 264 17.17 -7.37 -8.86
C TYR A 264 16.92 -8.88 -9.08
N ALA A 265 17.78 -9.56 -9.83
CA ALA A 265 17.65 -10.97 -10.14
C ALA A 265 18.06 -11.86 -8.96
N LYS A 266 17.75 -13.15 -9.08
CA LYS A 266 18.23 -14.23 -8.21
C LYS A 266 18.38 -15.50 -9.04
N GLU A 267 19.54 -16.16 -8.95
CA GLU A 267 19.78 -17.47 -9.58
C GLU A 267 19.36 -17.54 -11.06
N GLY A 268 19.70 -16.51 -11.83
CA GLY A 268 19.35 -16.43 -13.25
C GLY A 268 17.87 -16.18 -13.55
N GLN A 269 17.05 -15.87 -12.54
CA GLN A 269 15.66 -15.48 -12.68
C GLN A 269 15.50 -13.95 -12.51
N ALA A 270 14.85 -13.31 -13.48
CA ALA A 270 14.47 -11.90 -13.35
C ALA A 270 13.40 -11.71 -12.27
N LEU A 271 13.38 -10.53 -11.64
CA LEU A 271 12.43 -10.21 -10.57
C LEU A 271 10.96 -10.40 -10.98
N ILE A 272 10.60 -10.07 -12.22
CA ILE A 272 9.24 -10.33 -12.73
C ILE A 272 8.83 -11.81 -12.63
N SER A 273 9.77 -12.73 -12.84
CA SER A 273 9.51 -14.17 -12.78
C SER A 273 9.31 -14.62 -11.33
N LEU A 274 10.16 -14.14 -10.42
CA LEU A 274 10.07 -14.41 -8.98
C LEU A 274 8.72 -13.93 -8.41
N VAL A 275 8.33 -12.69 -8.74
CA VAL A 275 7.01 -12.15 -8.34
C VAL A 275 5.85 -12.94 -8.97
N LYS A 276 5.96 -13.36 -10.24
CA LYS A 276 4.93 -14.19 -10.89
C LYS A 276 4.77 -15.55 -10.21
N GLN A 277 5.85 -16.18 -9.78
CA GLN A 277 5.82 -17.44 -9.04
C GLN A 277 5.11 -17.26 -7.69
N ARG A 278 5.45 -16.23 -6.91
CA ARG A 278 4.76 -15.91 -5.65
C ARG A 278 3.25 -15.71 -5.86
N LYS A 279 2.85 -14.96 -6.89
CA LYS A 279 1.43 -14.76 -7.24
C LYS A 279 0.74 -16.05 -7.65
N LYS A 280 1.45 -16.99 -8.29
CA LYS A 280 0.91 -18.31 -8.65
C LYS A 280 0.63 -19.14 -7.39
N VAL A 281 1.54 -19.12 -6.41
CA VAL A 281 1.36 -19.76 -5.10
C VAL A 281 0.15 -19.17 -4.39
N PHE A 282 0.08 -17.84 -4.25
CA PHE A 282 -1.07 -17.16 -3.65
C PHE A 282 -2.39 -17.53 -4.34
N LYS A 283 -2.44 -17.53 -5.68
CA LYS A 283 -3.65 -17.91 -6.44
C LYS A 283 -4.06 -19.37 -6.28
N ARG A 284 -3.10 -20.28 -6.09
CA ARG A 284 -3.40 -21.70 -5.80
C ARG A 284 -3.99 -21.80 -4.40
N ALA A 285 -3.29 -21.25 -3.41
CA ALA A 285 -3.73 -21.22 -2.03
C ALA A 285 -5.09 -20.53 -1.85
N LEU A 286 -5.47 -19.54 -2.67
CA LEU A 286 -6.81 -18.91 -2.66
C LEU A 286 -7.90 -19.80 -3.27
N ARG A 287 -7.58 -20.68 -4.22
CA ARG A 287 -8.53 -21.60 -4.88
C ARG A 287 -8.73 -22.91 -4.12
N ASP A 288 -7.70 -23.40 -3.44
CA ASP A 288 -7.69 -24.70 -2.76
C ASP A 288 -8.60 -24.69 -1.53
N ARG A 289 -9.86 -25.14 -1.68
CA ARG A 289 -10.80 -25.29 -0.56
C ARG A 289 -10.24 -26.34 0.40
N LYS A 290 -9.51 -25.90 1.43
CA LYS A 290 -9.31 -26.68 2.65
C LYS A 290 -10.49 -26.41 3.57
#